data_AF-A0A6A3CYQ4-F1
#
_entry.id   AF-A0A6A3CYQ4-F1
#
_cell.length_a   1.000
_cell.length_b   1.000
_cell.length_c   1.000
_cell.angle_alpha   90.00
_cell.angle_beta   90.00
_cell.angle_gamma   90.00
#
_symmetry.space_group_name_H-M   'P 1'
#
loop_
_entity.id
_entity.type
_entity.pdbx_description
1 polymer ?
#
loop_
_entity_poly.entity_id
_entity_poly.type
_entity_poly.pdbx_seq_one_letter_code
_entity_poly.pdbx_strand_id
1 'polypeptide(L)'
;MGRQPCCDEVGIKRGQWTMEEDRKLMNFIFNDGPWKLAKGSQACWAVEMWKKLQLESQHEAAQAYVSAAHCYKKTSPKEAISCLQQAVNMFCDIGRLNMAARYYKEIAELYESEQNIEQAMDYYEKAADFFQSEEVSTSANQCTQKVAQFAAQIEQYQKAIEIYEEIARQSITNNLLKNGVKGHLFNAGIFQLCKGDAFAITNV
;
A
#
# COMPACT_ATOMS: atom_id res chain seq x y z
N MET A 1 -14.93 -36.67 -35.02
CA MET A 1 -15.25 -35.26 -34.69
C MET A 1 -13.94 -34.51 -34.44
N GLY A 2 -13.36 -33.90 -35.46
CA GLY A 2 -12.15 -33.06 -35.32
C GLY A 2 -12.58 -31.61 -35.15
N ARG A 3 -12.06 -30.91 -34.14
CA ARG A 3 -12.29 -29.46 -34.00
C ARG A 3 -11.50 -28.74 -35.09
N GLN A 4 -12.17 -27.87 -35.84
CA GLN A 4 -11.50 -26.98 -36.80
C GLN A 4 -10.54 -26.03 -36.05
N PRO A 5 -9.37 -25.71 -36.63
CA PRO A 5 -8.46 -24.73 -36.04
C PRO A 5 -9.04 -23.31 -36.18
N CYS A 6 -9.02 -22.53 -35.08
CA CYS A 6 -9.65 -21.22 -34.94
C CYS A 6 -8.99 -20.06 -35.72
N CYS A 7 -8.24 -20.29 -36.81
CA CYS A 7 -7.33 -19.27 -37.36
C CYS A 7 -7.42 -19.05 -38.88
N ASP A 8 -8.63 -19.11 -39.43
CA ASP A 8 -8.90 -18.80 -40.84
C ASP A 8 -9.79 -17.54 -41.01
N GLU A 9 -9.57 -16.50 -40.21
CA GLU A 9 -10.14 -15.19 -40.51
C GLU A 9 -9.30 -14.43 -41.55
N VAL A 10 -9.93 -14.16 -42.69
CA VAL A 10 -9.37 -13.46 -43.85
C VAL A 10 -9.03 -12.02 -43.46
N GLY A 11 -7.74 -11.69 -43.41
CA GLY A 11 -7.26 -10.32 -43.13
C GLY A 11 -6.09 -10.23 -42.16
N ILE A 12 -5.71 -11.32 -41.49
CA ILE A 12 -4.55 -11.34 -40.57
C ILE A 12 -3.26 -11.33 -41.40
N LYS A 13 -2.55 -10.19 -41.41
CA LYS A 13 -1.21 -10.09 -42.00
C LYS A 13 -0.26 -10.96 -41.19
N ARG A 14 0.10 -12.14 -41.71
CA ARG A 14 1.18 -12.97 -41.14
C ARG A 14 2.52 -12.39 -41.61
N GLY A 15 3.05 -11.42 -40.86
CA GLY A 15 4.32 -10.75 -41.13
C GLY A 15 5.01 -10.28 -39.85
N GLN A 16 6.21 -9.71 -39.97
CA GLN A 16 6.87 -9.06 -38.83
C GLN A 16 6.01 -7.87 -38.36
N TRP A 17 5.87 -7.76 -37.05
CA TRP A 17 5.09 -6.75 -36.37
C TRP A 17 5.43 -5.34 -36.87
N THR A 18 4.42 -4.58 -37.32
CA THR A 18 4.62 -3.25 -37.91
C THR A 18 4.27 -2.12 -36.94
N MET A 19 4.89 -0.94 -37.12
CA MET A 19 4.62 0.23 -36.25
C MET A 19 3.15 0.70 -36.28
N GLU A 20 2.42 0.44 -37.36
CA GLU A 20 0.99 0.75 -37.45
C GLU A 20 0.13 -0.19 -36.62
N GLU A 21 0.54 -1.46 -36.51
CA GLU A 21 -0.09 -2.44 -35.62
C GLU A 21 0.24 -2.14 -34.16
N ASP A 22 1.46 -1.71 -33.86
CA ASP A 22 1.83 -1.15 -32.55
C ASP A 22 0.96 0.05 -32.18
N ARG A 23 0.75 0.98 -33.12
CA ARG A 23 -0.08 2.17 -32.88
C ARG A 23 -1.55 1.83 -32.70
N LYS A 24 -2.07 0.84 -33.43
CA LYS A 24 -3.46 0.34 -33.26
C LYS A 24 -3.62 -0.44 -31.95
N LEU A 25 -2.64 -1.26 -31.58
CA LEU A 25 -2.61 -1.95 -30.28
C LEU A 25 -2.50 -0.93 -29.14
N MET A 26 -1.65 0.09 -29.27
CA MET A 26 -1.54 1.18 -28.30
C MET A 26 -2.84 1.97 -28.19
N ASN A 27 -3.49 2.34 -29.29
CA ASN A 27 -4.79 3.00 -29.25
C ASN A 27 -5.89 2.12 -28.64
N PHE A 28 -5.86 0.80 -28.89
CA PHE A 28 -6.77 -0.16 -28.26
C PHE A 28 -6.48 -0.32 -26.76
N ILE A 29 -5.21 -0.31 -26.34
CA ILE A 29 -4.79 -0.31 -24.94
C ILE A 29 -5.13 1.02 -24.24
N PHE A 30 -5.06 2.14 -24.96
CA PHE A 30 -5.39 3.47 -24.42
C PHE A 30 -6.89 3.69 -24.26
N ASN A 31 -7.69 3.28 -25.26
CA ASN A 31 -9.14 3.55 -25.28
C ASN A 31 -9.99 2.42 -24.67
N ASP A 32 -9.57 1.16 -24.82
CA ASP A 32 -10.31 -0.04 -24.37
C ASP A 32 -9.45 -1.00 -23.51
N GLY A 33 -8.27 -0.56 -23.08
CA GLY A 33 -7.20 -1.50 -22.73
C GLY A 33 -7.37 -2.34 -21.48
N PRO A 34 -6.75 -3.52 -21.47
CA PRO A 34 -6.82 -4.51 -20.40
C PRO A 34 -5.90 -4.14 -19.22
N TRP A 35 -5.70 -2.88 -18.84
CA TRP A 35 -4.99 -2.61 -17.58
C TRP A 35 -5.79 -3.13 -16.37
N LYS A 36 -7.11 -3.32 -16.53
CA LYS A 36 -7.97 -4.07 -15.60
C LYS A 36 -7.86 -5.61 -15.70
N LEU A 37 -7.23 -6.14 -16.75
CA LEU A 37 -7.19 -7.58 -17.08
C LEU A 37 -5.76 -8.15 -17.23
N ALA A 38 -4.73 -7.31 -17.27
CA ALA A 38 -3.34 -7.69 -17.43
C ALA A 38 -2.84 -8.38 -16.15
N LYS A 39 -2.44 -9.65 -16.27
CA LYS A 39 -1.86 -10.44 -15.17
C LYS A 39 -0.37 -10.66 -15.43
N GLY A 40 0.46 -10.44 -14.42
CA GLY A 40 1.90 -10.75 -14.45
C GLY A 40 2.75 -9.73 -15.22
N SER A 41 3.77 -10.22 -15.92
CA SER A 41 4.86 -9.44 -16.56
C SER A 41 4.44 -8.40 -17.59
N GLN A 42 3.20 -8.47 -18.11
CA GLN A 42 2.64 -7.49 -19.04
C GLN A 42 2.35 -6.13 -18.40
N ALA A 43 2.11 -6.10 -17.07
CA ALA A 43 1.87 -4.85 -16.34
C ALA A 43 3.17 -4.01 -16.18
N CYS A 44 4.33 -4.64 -15.91
CA CYS A 44 5.61 -3.94 -15.89
C CYS A 44 6.00 -3.38 -17.27
N TRP A 45 5.76 -4.14 -18.34
CA TRP A 45 6.01 -3.65 -19.70
C TRP A 45 5.15 -2.43 -20.01
N ALA A 46 3.87 -2.43 -19.63
CA ALA A 46 3.00 -1.26 -19.80
C ALA A 46 3.50 -0.04 -19.01
N VAL A 47 4.02 -0.23 -17.79
CA VAL A 47 4.58 0.83 -16.94
C VAL A 47 5.90 1.38 -17.47
N GLU A 48 6.83 0.51 -17.91
CA GLU A 48 8.08 0.92 -18.54
C GLU A 48 7.86 1.61 -19.90
N MET A 49 6.83 1.18 -20.64
CA MET A 49 6.40 1.81 -21.88
C MET A 49 5.77 3.19 -21.60
N TRP A 50 4.97 3.33 -20.53
CA TRP A 50 4.39 4.61 -20.09
C TRP A 50 5.48 5.62 -19.70
N LYS A 51 6.49 5.16 -18.97
CA LYS A 51 7.67 5.97 -18.59
C LYS A 51 8.43 6.52 -19.81
N LYS A 52 8.44 5.76 -20.92
CA LYS A 52 9.08 6.17 -22.19
C LYS A 52 8.24 7.12 -23.03
N LEU A 53 6.92 7.15 -22.86
CA LEU A 53 6.01 7.82 -23.81
C LEU A 53 5.69 9.29 -23.49
N GLN A 54 6.26 9.90 -22.44
CA GLN A 54 6.00 11.31 -22.09
C GLN A 54 4.53 11.72 -22.26
N LEU A 55 3.61 11.02 -21.59
CA LEU A 55 2.21 11.41 -21.57
C LEU A 55 1.95 12.34 -20.37
N GLU A 56 1.87 13.62 -20.70
CA GLU A 56 1.03 14.74 -20.22
C GLU A 56 0.44 14.81 -18.78
N SER A 57 0.47 13.76 -17.95
CA SER A 57 -0.10 13.78 -16.60
C SER A 57 0.61 12.81 -15.64
N GLN A 58 1.32 13.36 -14.65
CA GLN A 58 1.99 12.60 -13.59
C GLN A 58 1.03 11.69 -12.79
N HIS A 59 -0.25 12.07 -12.74
CA HIS A 59 -1.27 11.34 -12.00
C HIS A 59 -1.61 9.99 -12.65
N GLU A 60 -1.77 9.96 -13.96
CA GLU A 60 -2.03 8.70 -14.69
C GLU A 60 -0.83 7.76 -14.63
N ALA A 61 0.40 8.30 -14.64
CA ALA A 61 1.61 7.50 -14.41
C ALA A 61 1.56 6.80 -13.05
N ALA A 62 1.26 7.55 -11.99
CA ALA A 62 1.18 7.01 -10.63
C ALA A 62 0.09 5.93 -10.51
N GLN A 63 -1.06 6.12 -11.18
CA GLN A 63 -2.13 5.12 -11.23
C GLN A 63 -1.72 3.84 -11.97
N ALA A 64 -0.95 3.95 -13.06
CA ALA A 64 -0.42 2.79 -13.76
C ALA A 64 0.49 1.95 -12.84
N TYR A 65 1.38 2.58 -12.07
CA TYR A 65 2.21 1.89 -11.08
C TYR A 65 1.40 1.14 -10.01
N VAL A 66 0.31 1.75 -9.53
CA VAL A 66 -0.59 1.11 -8.55
C VAL A 66 -1.28 -0.11 -9.16
N SER A 67 -1.78 0.00 -10.39
CA SER A 67 -2.42 -1.13 -11.07
C SER A 67 -1.45 -2.30 -11.25
N ALA A 68 -0.18 -2.02 -11.57
CA ALA A 68 0.87 -3.03 -11.65
C ALA A 68 1.14 -3.66 -10.28
N ALA A 69 1.26 -2.86 -9.22
CA ALA A 69 1.46 -3.37 -7.86
C ALA A 69 0.35 -4.33 -7.41
N HIS A 70 -0.91 -4.03 -7.70
CA HIS A 70 -2.03 -4.93 -7.37
C HIS A 70 -1.94 -6.27 -8.12
N CYS A 71 -1.42 -6.30 -9.34
CA CYS A 71 -1.15 -7.54 -10.06
C CYS A 71 -0.01 -8.33 -9.41
N TYR A 72 1.07 -7.64 -8.99
CA TYR A 72 2.21 -8.26 -8.32
C TYR A 72 1.90 -8.76 -6.91
N LYS A 73 0.91 -8.21 -6.22
CA LYS A 73 0.51 -8.62 -4.85
C LYS A 73 0.25 -10.13 -4.71
N LYS A 74 -0.16 -10.82 -5.79
CA LYS A 74 -0.39 -12.28 -5.79
C LYS A 74 0.81 -13.11 -6.26
N THR A 75 1.75 -12.51 -6.98
CA THR A 75 2.86 -13.22 -7.64
C THR A 75 4.17 -13.00 -6.90
N SER A 76 4.44 -11.75 -6.50
CA SER A 76 5.69 -11.30 -5.90
C SER A 76 5.47 -10.04 -5.03
N PRO A 77 5.37 -10.18 -3.68
CA PRO A 77 5.14 -9.04 -2.79
C PRO A 77 6.27 -7.98 -2.84
N LYS A 78 7.54 -8.40 -2.96
CA LYS A 78 8.70 -7.50 -3.05
C LYS A 78 8.65 -6.56 -4.26
N GLU A 79 8.27 -7.06 -5.42
CA GLU A 79 8.15 -6.26 -6.64
C GLU A 79 6.96 -5.30 -6.55
N ALA A 80 5.86 -5.73 -5.90
CA ALA A 80 4.72 -4.88 -5.63
C ALA A 80 5.10 -3.69 -4.73
N ILE A 81 5.90 -3.91 -3.69
CA ILE A 81 6.40 -2.84 -2.80
C ILE A 81 7.21 -1.81 -3.60
N SER A 82 8.14 -2.27 -4.45
CA SER A 82 8.94 -1.37 -5.30
C SER A 82 8.06 -0.52 -6.23
N CYS A 83 7.01 -1.11 -6.82
CA CYS A 83 6.06 -0.37 -7.67
C CYS A 83 5.24 0.65 -6.87
N LEU A 84 4.78 0.29 -5.67
CA LEU A 84 4.04 1.20 -4.79
C LEU A 84 4.91 2.36 -4.30
N GLN A 85 6.19 2.11 -3.97
CA GLN A 85 7.12 3.18 -3.58
C GLN A 85 7.29 4.21 -4.71
N GLN A 86 7.40 3.75 -5.96
CA GLN A 86 7.45 4.67 -7.11
C GLN A 86 6.14 5.45 -7.26
N ALA A 87 4.99 4.79 -7.09
CA ALA A 87 3.70 5.49 -7.10
C ALA A 87 3.60 6.56 -6.01
N VAL A 88 4.03 6.24 -4.78
CA VAL A 88 4.01 7.16 -3.64
C VAL A 88 4.85 8.40 -3.92
N ASN A 89 6.08 8.23 -4.40
CA ASN A 89 6.95 9.37 -4.74
C ASN A 89 6.27 10.29 -5.76
N MET A 90 5.64 9.72 -6.78
CA MET A 90 4.89 10.49 -7.78
C MET A 90 3.67 11.21 -7.15
N PHE A 91 2.93 10.57 -6.25
CA PHE A 91 1.80 11.21 -5.57
C PHE A 91 2.23 12.34 -4.63
N CYS A 92 3.39 12.20 -3.99
CA CYS A 92 4.01 13.26 -3.19
C CYS A 92 4.40 14.45 -4.07
N ASP A 93 5.00 14.21 -5.23
CA ASP A 93 5.39 15.28 -6.17
C ASP A 93 4.17 16.06 -6.71
N ILE A 94 3.04 15.38 -6.90
CA ILE A 94 1.77 15.99 -7.33
C ILE A 94 1.07 16.74 -6.16
N GLY A 95 1.47 16.49 -4.91
CA GLY A 95 0.84 17.06 -3.71
C GLY A 95 -0.44 16.35 -3.26
N ARG A 96 -0.69 15.11 -3.71
CA ARG A 96 -1.87 14.30 -3.33
C ARG A 96 -1.55 13.40 -2.13
N LEU A 97 -1.37 14.04 -0.97
CA LEU A 97 -0.93 13.38 0.27
C LEU A 97 -1.86 12.24 0.72
N ASN A 98 -3.18 12.40 0.55
CA ASN A 98 -4.18 11.38 0.90
C ASN A 98 -3.97 10.05 0.14
N MET A 99 -3.58 10.14 -1.13
CA MET A 99 -3.29 8.95 -1.93
C MET A 99 -1.96 8.33 -1.49
N ALA A 100 -0.93 9.16 -1.27
CA ALA A 100 0.35 8.70 -0.76
C ALA A 100 0.21 7.95 0.58
N ALA A 101 -0.56 8.48 1.53
CA ALA A 101 -0.84 7.86 2.83
C ALA A 101 -1.50 6.48 2.69
N ARG A 102 -2.47 6.35 1.78
CA ARG A 102 -3.13 5.06 1.49
C ARG A 102 -2.17 4.03 0.92
N TYR A 103 -1.27 4.43 0.04
CA TYR A 103 -0.27 3.52 -0.52
C TYR A 103 0.85 3.18 0.46
N TYR A 104 1.24 4.09 1.36
CA TYR A 104 2.13 3.75 2.48
C TYR A 104 1.50 2.71 3.40
N LYS A 105 0.21 2.84 3.71
CA LYS A 105 -0.53 1.82 4.46
C LYS A 105 -0.53 0.47 3.73
N GLU A 106 -0.77 0.45 2.42
CA GLU A 106 -0.75 -0.80 1.64
C GLU A 106 0.66 -1.44 1.59
N ILE A 107 1.73 -0.63 1.48
CA ILE A 107 3.11 -1.12 1.60
C ILE A 107 3.33 -1.79 2.96
N ALA A 108 2.83 -1.18 4.03
CA ALA A 108 2.96 -1.73 5.38
C ALA A 108 2.21 -3.06 5.55
N GLU A 109 1.02 -3.20 4.95
CA GLU A 109 0.27 -4.46 4.90
C GLU A 109 1.01 -5.56 4.12
N LEU A 110 1.79 -5.20 3.09
CA LEU A 110 2.65 -6.16 2.38
C LEU A 110 3.81 -6.63 3.26
N TYR A 111 4.45 -5.73 4.00
CA TYR A 111 5.49 -6.12 4.96
C TYR A 111 4.94 -6.96 6.13
N GLU A 112 3.71 -6.70 6.56
CA GLU A 112 2.98 -7.56 7.51
C GLU A 112 2.83 -8.99 6.95
N SER A 113 2.54 -9.14 5.66
CA SER A 113 2.46 -10.45 5.01
C SER A 113 3.82 -11.16 4.87
N GLU A 114 4.91 -10.40 4.75
CA GLU A 114 6.29 -10.92 4.72
C GLU A 114 6.87 -11.17 6.13
N GLN A 115 6.10 -10.92 7.20
CA GLN A 115 6.52 -10.99 8.61
C GLN A 115 7.70 -10.05 8.98
N ASN A 116 7.93 -9.00 8.19
CA ASN A 116 8.94 -7.99 8.52
C ASN A 116 8.31 -6.87 9.36
N ILE A 117 8.25 -7.11 10.67
CA ILE A 117 7.56 -6.23 11.62
C ILE A 117 8.24 -4.86 11.73
N GLU A 118 9.57 -4.82 11.73
CA GLU A 118 10.35 -3.57 11.85
C GLU A 118 10.05 -2.61 10.70
N GLN A 119 10.15 -3.09 9.45
CA GLN A 119 9.85 -2.25 8.29
C GLN A 119 8.37 -1.89 8.21
N ALA A 120 7.47 -2.81 8.58
CA ALA A 120 6.04 -2.51 8.63
C ALA A 120 5.74 -1.33 9.58
N MET A 121 6.36 -1.31 10.77
CA MET A 121 6.19 -0.21 11.73
C MET A 121 6.60 1.14 11.14
N ASP A 122 7.77 1.23 10.50
CA ASP A 122 8.26 2.47 9.90
C ASP A 122 7.31 3.01 8.82
N TYR A 123 6.74 2.13 7.99
CA TYR A 123 5.79 2.55 6.96
C TYR A 123 4.41 2.91 7.52
N TYR A 124 3.95 2.23 8.58
CA TYR A 124 2.72 2.61 9.27
C TYR A 124 2.85 3.95 10.01
N GLU A 125 4.01 4.23 10.61
CA GLU A 125 4.31 5.50 11.27
C GLU A 125 4.30 6.65 10.25
N LYS A 126 5.00 6.47 9.12
CA LYS A 126 4.92 7.40 7.98
C LYS A 126 3.47 7.59 7.51
N ALA A 127 2.70 6.53 7.31
CA ALA A 127 1.31 6.66 6.87
C ALA A 127 0.45 7.48 7.86
N ALA A 128 0.67 7.29 9.17
CA ALA A 128 -0.04 8.03 10.21
C ALA A 128 0.25 9.54 10.15
N ASP A 129 1.51 9.93 9.95
CA ASP A 129 1.90 11.34 9.85
C ASP A 129 1.20 12.05 8.68
N PHE A 130 1.14 11.41 7.51
CA PHE A 130 0.44 11.95 6.36
C PHE A 130 -1.07 12.06 6.63
N PHE A 131 -1.71 11.05 7.23
CA PHE A 131 -3.15 11.11 7.56
C PHE A 131 -3.46 12.17 8.62
N GLN A 132 -2.56 12.40 9.57
CA GLN A 132 -2.73 13.42 10.59
C GLN A 132 -2.64 14.82 10.00
N SER A 133 -1.80 15.02 8.97
CA SER A 133 -1.69 16.30 8.25
C SER A 133 -2.96 16.69 7.47
N GLU A 134 -3.77 15.71 7.06
CA GLU A 134 -4.99 15.93 6.27
C GLU A 134 -6.28 15.87 7.11
N GLU A 135 -6.16 15.91 8.45
CA GLU A 135 -7.27 15.85 9.42
C GLU A 135 -8.10 14.55 9.37
N VAL A 136 -7.62 13.50 8.71
CA VAL A 136 -8.27 12.18 8.67
C VAL A 136 -7.88 11.36 9.92
N SER A 137 -8.37 11.79 11.08
CA SER A 137 -8.00 11.24 12.39
C SER A 137 -8.33 9.75 12.55
N THR A 138 -9.37 9.24 11.90
CA THR A 138 -9.76 7.82 12.01
C THR A 138 -8.75 6.89 11.35
N SER A 139 -8.25 7.24 10.17
CA SER A 139 -7.24 6.43 9.46
C SER A 139 -5.88 6.54 10.12
N ALA A 140 -5.50 7.73 10.60
CA ALA A 140 -4.30 7.92 11.42
C ALA A 140 -4.34 7.01 12.66
N ASN A 141 -5.46 7.02 13.40
CA ASN A 141 -5.66 6.16 14.58
C ASN A 141 -5.56 4.66 14.28
N GLN A 142 -6.01 4.20 13.11
CA GLN A 142 -5.87 2.80 12.72
C GLN A 142 -4.40 2.42 12.46
N CYS A 143 -3.66 3.30 11.78
CA CYS A 143 -2.24 3.09 11.50
C CYS A 143 -1.41 3.09 12.80
N THR A 144 -1.64 4.06 13.70
CA THR A 144 -0.92 4.13 14.99
C THR A 144 -1.26 2.96 15.90
N GLN A 145 -2.50 2.46 15.92
CA GLN A 145 -2.85 1.22 16.62
C GLN A 145 -2.03 0.02 16.13
N LYS A 146 -1.84 -0.11 14.81
CA LYS A 146 -1.01 -1.16 14.23
C LYS A 146 0.46 -1.01 14.66
N VAL A 147 1.02 0.21 14.65
CA VAL A 147 2.38 0.47 15.16
C VAL A 147 2.50 0.01 16.62
N ALA A 148 1.54 0.33 17.47
CA ALA A 148 1.57 -0.07 18.88
C ALA A 148 1.47 -1.60 19.07
N GLN A 149 0.67 -2.29 18.25
CA GLN A 149 0.58 -3.76 18.27
C GLN A 149 1.92 -4.41 17.89
N PHE A 150 2.56 -3.90 16.85
CA PHE A 150 3.87 -4.40 16.41
C PHE A 150 4.98 -4.05 17.41
N ALA A 151 4.96 -2.85 18.00
CA ALA A 151 5.88 -2.47 19.07
C ALA A 151 5.78 -3.42 20.27
N ALA A 152 4.56 -3.85 20.62
CA ALA A 152 4.36 -4.84 21.68
C ALA A 152 4.93 -6.23 21.31
N GLN A 153 4.92 -6.62 20.04
CA GLN A 153 5.55 -7.87 19.58
C GLN A 153 7.08 -7.86 19.66
N ILE A 154 7.70 -6.68 19.51
CA ILE A 154 9.16 -6.46 19.65
C ILE A 154 9.52 -6.16 21.12
N GLU A 155 8.59 -6.35 22.07
CA GLU A 155 8.77 -6.07 23.51
C GLU A 155 9.08 -4.59 23.84
N GLN A 156 8.83 -3.68 22.90
CA GLN A 156 8.94 -2.23 23.10
C GLN A 156 7.66 -1.68 23.76
N TYR A 157 7.34 -2.20 24.94
CA TYR A 157 6.11 -1.85 25.67
C TYR A 157 6.00 -0.36 25.98
N GLN A 158 7.13 0.32 26.23
CA GLN A 158 7.14 1.76 26.50
C GLN A 158 6.61 2.57 25.30
N LYS A 159 7.10 2.29 24.08
CA LYS A 159 6.66 2.96 22.85
C LYS A 159 5.16 2.66 22.60
N ALA A 160 4.72 1.42 22.83
CA ALA A 160 3.32 1.05 22.67
C ALA A 160 2.37 1.81 23.62
N ILE A 161 2.75 1.98 24.89
CA ILE A 161 1.95 2.70 25.90
C ILE A 161 1.77 4.16 25.49
N GLU A 162 2.86 4.84 25.11
CA GLU A 162 2.83 6.25 24.69
C GLU A 162 1.88 6.46 23.51
N ILE A 163 1.94 5.57 22.51
CA ILE A 163 1.05 5.62 21.34
C ILE A 163 -0.41 5.42 21.75
N TYR A 164 -0.72 4.44 22.61
CA TYR A 164 -2.11 4.20 23.05
C TYR A 164 -2.66 5.35 23.90
N GLU A 165 -1.83 5.98 24.73
CA GLU A 165 -2.22 7.17 25.48
C GLU A 165 -2.50 8.36 24.56
N GLU A 166 -1.69 8.56 23.52
CA GLU A 166 -1.91 9.63 22.55
C GLU A 166 -3.23 9.43 21.78
N ILE A 167 -3.49 8.22 21.28
CA ILE A 167 -4.75 7.88 20.60
C ILE A 167 -5.94 8.09 21.54
N ALA A 168 -5.80 7.73 22.82
CA ALA A 168 -6.84 7.96 23.82
C ALA A 168 -7.11 9.46 24.01
N ARG A 169 -6.08 10.30 24.09
CA ARG A 169 -6.22 11.77 24.19
C ARG A 169 -6.92 12.35 22.96
N GLN A 170 -6.51 11.95 21.76
CA GLN A 170 -7.12 12.38 20.49
C GLN A 170 -8.57 11.88 20.33
N SER A 171 -8.92 10.75 20.94
CA SER A 171 -10.27 10.18 20.88
C SER A 171 -11.22 10.78 21.92
N ILE A 172 -10.71 11.34 23.02
CA ILE A 172 -11.52 12.06 24.01
C ILE A 172 -12.03 13.40 23.45
N THR A 173 -11.22 14.07 22.64
CA THR A 173 -11.62 15.34 21.98
C THR A 173 -12.70 15.11 20.92
N ASN A 174 -12.78 13.92 20.34
CA ASN A 174 -13.75 13.55 19.32
C ASN A 174 -14.90 12.70 19.91
N ASN A 175 -16.08 13.30 20.11
CA ASN A 175 -17.25 12.62 20.69
C ASN A 175 -17.67 11.31 19.99
N LEU A 176 -17.37 11.14 18.70
CA LEU A 176 -17.70 9.93 17.92
C LEU A 176 -16.83 8.71 18.27
N LEU A 177 -15.59 8.92 18.74
CA LEU A 177 -14.61 7.86 19.01
C LEU A 177 -14.54 7.46 20.49
N LYS A 178 -15.35 8.10 21.34
CA LYS A 178 -15.33 7.95 22.80
C LYS A 178 -15.51 6.52 23.30
N ASN A 179 -16.22 5.67 22.56
CA ASN A 179 -16.45 4.28 22.92
C ASN A 179 -15.20 3.39 22.73
N GLY A 180 -14.28 3.75 21.83
CA GLY A 180 -13.02 3.03 21.60
C GLY A 180 -11.94 3.31 22.64
N VAL A 181 -12.00 4.47 23.32
CA VAL A 181 -11.02 4.93 24.31
C VAL A 181 -10.77 3.91 25.41
N LYS A 182 -11.83 3.25 25.90
CA LYS A 182 -11.70 2.23 26.96
C LYS A 182 -10.82 1.06 26.52
N GLY A 183 -10.92 0.64 25.26
CA GLY A 183 -10.09 -0.44 24.71
C GLY A 183 -8.61 -0.03 24.61
N HIS A 184 -8.34 1.20 24.19
CA HIS A 184 -6.97 1.73 24.11
C HIS A 184 -6.32 1.84 25.50
N LEU A 185 -7.04 2.38 26.49
CA LEU A 185 -6.56 2.48 27.88
C LEU A 185 -6.37 1.10 28.52
N PHE A 186 -7.24 0.14 28.21
CA PHE A 186 -7.09 -1.24 28.68
C PHE A 186 -5.80 -1.87 28.14
N ASN A 187 -5.53 -1.72 26.85
CA ASN A 187 -4.29 -2.22 26.24
C ASN A 187 -3.05 -1.55 26.86
N ALA A 188 -3.07 -0.22 27.05
CA ALA A 188 -1.99 0.50 27.73
C ALA A 188 -1.75 -0.02 29.17
N GLY A 189 -2.84 -0.29 29.91
CA GLY A 189 -2.76 -0.90 31.24
C GLY A 189 -2.12 -2.29 31.24
N ILE A 190 -2.45 -3.14 30.27
CA ILE A 190 -1.81 -4.47 30.12
C ILE A 190 -0.31 -4.31 29.88
N PHE A 191 0.11 -3.45 28.96
CA PHE A 191 1.54 -3.25 28.69
C PHE A 191 2.30 -2.69 29.88
N GLN A 192 1.67 -1.83 30.69
CA GLN A 192 2.26 -1.32 31.92
C GLN A 192 2.48 -2.44 32.97
N LEU A 193 1.56 -3.41 33.05
CA LEU A 193 1.73 -4.59 33.90
C LEU A 193 2.89 -5.47 33.39
N CYS A 194 2.93 -5.76 32.09
CA CYS A 194 4.02 -6.53 31.47
C CYS A 194 5.40 -5.89 31.69
N LYS A 195 5.48 -4.56 31.67
CA LYS A 195 6.71 -3.82 32.00
C LYS A 195 7.11 -4.00 33.47
N GLY A 196 6.15 -3.98 34.40
CA GLY A 196 6.41 -4.12 35.84
C GLY A 196 6.97 -5.50 36.23
N ASP A 197 6.48 -6.57 35.61
CA ASP A 197 6.94 -7.94 35.89
C ASP A 197 8.37 -8.20 35.40
N ALA A 198 8.78 -7.58 34.28
CA ALA A 198 10.16 -7.71 33.78
C ALA A 198 11.22 -7.14 34.73
N PHE A 199 10.89 -6.05 35.45
CA PHE A 199 11.77 -5.48 36.49
C PHE A 199 11.73 -6.29 37.80
N ALA A 200 10.64 -6.99 38.09
CA ALA A 200 10.54 -7.85 39.27
C ALA A 200 11.35 -9.15 39.13
N ILE A 201 11.49 -9.69 37.91
CA ILE A 201 12.24 -10.93 37.63
C ILE A 201 13.76 -10.71 37.58
N THR A 202 14.22 -9.51 37.18
CA THR A 202 15.65 -9.19 37.04
C THR A 202 16.33 -8.79 38.36
N ASN A 203 15.58 -8.61 39.44
CA ASN A 203 16.07 -8.15 40.75
C ASN A 203 16.03 -9.23 41.85
N VAL A 204 16.05 -10.52 41.47
CA VAL A 204 16.21 -11.67 42.37
C VAL A 204 17.52 -12.38 42.03
#